data_AF-A0A0C9VSH5-F1
#
_entry.id   AF-A0A0C9VSH5-F1
#
_cell.length_a   1.000
_cell.length_b   1.000
_cell.length_c   1.000
_cell.angle_alpha   90.00
_cell.angle_beta   90.00
_cell.angle_gamma   90.00
#
_symmetry.space_group_name_H-M   'P 1'
#
loop_
_entity.id
_entity.type
_entity.pdbx_description
1 polymer ?
#
loop_
_entity_poly.entity_id
_entity_poly.type
_entity_poly.pdbx_seq_one_letter_code
_entity_poly.pdbx_strand_id
1 'polypeptide(L)'
;MNNEVWSLLNYLGSPTWYITFAPSDEKHPIALYFADNKDTFVKEIRTPNQRHRLITNNPVASARFFHFVVQAFLKHVLKVDSETDDGLWGQTKGYYGTVE
;
A
#
# COMPACT_ATOMS: atom_id res chain seq x y z
N MET A 1 2.48 3.83 19.81
CA MET A 1 3.02 4.33 18.53
C MET A 1 4.39 4.99 18.66
N ASN A 2 4.53 6.23 19.17
CA ASN A 2 5.83 6.93 19.17
C ASN A 2 6.96 6.14 19.87
N ASN A 3 6.69 5.61 21.08
CA ASN A 3 7.71 4.85 21.82
C ASN A 3 8.14 3.55 21.12
N GLU A 4 7.24 2.90 20.36
CA GLU A 4 7.58 1.67 19.62
C GLU A 4 8.54 1.98 18.47
N VAL A 5 8.27 3.05 17.72
CA VAL A 5 9.15 3.50 16.64
C VAL A 5 10.51 3.89 17.20
N TRP A 6 10.56 4.67 18.29
CA TRP A 6 11.82 5.06 18.92
C TRP A 6 12.62 3.85 19.42
N SER A 7 11.95 2.87 20.03
CA SER A 7 12.58 1.62 20.46
C SER A 7 13.15 0.83 19.28
N LEU A 8 12.41 0.73 18.17
CA LEU A 8 12.84 0.03 16.98
C LEU A 8 14.05 0.70 16.31
N LEU A 9 14.02 2.03 16.18
CA LEU A 9 15.13 2.81 15.61
C LEU A 9 16.39 2.69 16.45
N ASN A 10 16.26 2.74 17.78
CA ASN A 10 17.39 2.56 18.69
C ASN A 10 17.99 1.15 18.58
N TYR A 11 17.16 0.12 18.44
CA TYR A 11 17.59 -1.27 18.34
C TYR A 11 18.23 -1.62 16.99
N LEU A 12 17.64 -1.18 15.86
CA LEU A 12 18.12 -1.53 14.51
C LEU A 12 19.22 -0.60 13.99
N GLY A 13 19.29 0.64 14.48
CA GLY A 13 20.26 1.65 14.04
C GLY A 13 20.01 2.18 12.62
N SER A 14 21.05 2.77 12.02
CA SER A 14 21.02 3.37 10.68
C SER A 14 21.46 2.40 9.57
N PRO A 15 21.06 2.60 8.30
CA PRO A 15 20.20 3.68 7.79
C PRO A 15 18.70 3.42 8.00
N THR A 16 17.91 4.49 8.08
CA THR A 16 16.45 4.44 8.23
C THR A 16 15.79 5.26 7.14
N TRP A 17 14.69 4.75 6.58
CA TRP A 17 13.88 5.43 5.57
C TRP A 17 12.48 5.73 6.09
N TYR A 18 11.99 6.94 5.84
CA TYR A 18 10.61 7.33 6.10
C TYR A 18 9.86 7.45 4.78
N ILE A 19 8.77 6.69 4.62
CA ILE A 19 8.05 6.54 3.35
C ILE A 19 6.55 6.73 3.62
N THR A 20 5.92 7.62 2.84
CA THR A 20 4.48 7.90 2.94
C THR A 20 3.78 7.51 1.66
N PHE A 21 2.62 6.85 1.78
CA PHE A 21 1.77 6.49 0.65
C PHE A 21 0.55 7.42 0.60
N ALA A 22 0.26 7.96 -0.58
CA ALA A 22 -0.99 8.66 -0.86
C ALA A 22 -1.64 8.06 -2.12
N PRO A 23 -2.09 6.79 -2.08
CA PRO A 23 -2.61 6.13 -3.26
C PRO A 23 -3.97 6.73 -3.65
N SER A 24 -4.10 7.19 -4.90
CA SER A 24 -5.35 7.77 -5.41
C SER A 24 -6.31 6.67 -5.85
N ASP A 25 -7.26 6.33 -4.98
CA ASP A 25 -8.29 5.32 -5.20
C ASP A 25 -9.22 5.64 -6.39
N GLU A 26 -9.65 6.89 -6.56
CA GLU A 26 -10.56 7.24 -7.67
C GLU A 26 -9.97 7.07 -9.07
N LYS A 27 -8.65 7.18 -9.20
CA LYS A 27 -7.96 7.15 -10.50
C LYS A 27 -7.31 5.80 -10.76
N HIS A 28 -7.17 4.95 -9.74
CA HIS A 28 -6.42 3.71 -9.87
C HIS A 28 -7.31 2.54 -10.32
N PRO A 29 -6.97 1.82 -11.41
CA PRO A 29 -7.79 0.72 -11.93
C PRO A 29 -8.05 -0.40 -10.91
N ILE A 30 -7.07 -0.70 -10.05
CA ILE A 30 -7.22 -1.73 -9.01
C ILE A 30 -8.22 -1.31 -7.92
N ALA A 31 -8.23 -0.02 -7.56
CA ALA A 31 -9.20 0.49 -6.59
C ALA A 31 -10.63 0.44 -7.14
N LEU A 32 -10.79 0.85 -8.41
CA LEU A 32 -12.06 0.73 -9.12
C LEU A 32 -12.51 -0.72 -9.26
N TYR A 33 -11.57 -1.64 -9.48
CA TYR A 33 -11.86 -3.08 -9.50
C TYR A 33 -12.35 -3.59 -8.15
N PHE A 34 -11.74 -3.18 -7.04
CA PHE A 34 -12.24 -3.56 -5.71
C PHE A 34 -13.61 -2.96 -5.38
N ALA A 35 -13.97 -1.83 -6.01
CA ALA A 35 -15.26 -1.17 -5.83
C ALA A 35 -16.36 -1.74 -6.74
N ASP A 36 -15.98 -2.22 -7.93
CA ASP A 36 -16.85 -2.83 -8.91
C ASP A 36 -17.06 -4.30 -8.52
N ASN A 37 -18.27 -4.69 -8.12
CA ASN A 37 -18.61 -6.05 -7.64
C ASN A 37 -18.49 -7.15 -8.72
N LYS A 38 -17.59 -6.99 -9.70
CA LYS A 38 -17.36 -7.92 -10.81
C LYS A 38 -16.27 -8.92 -10.41
N ASP A 39 -16.52 -10.20 -10.71
CA ASP A 39 -15.55 -11.28 -10.45
C ASP A 39 -14.32 -11.25 -11.37
N THR A 40 -14.34 -10.43 -12.42
CA THR A 40 -13.28 -10.34 -13.44
C THR A 40 -12.73 -8.94 -13.56
N PHE A 41 -11.40 -8.84 -13.57
CA PHE A 41 -10.71 -7.57 -13.78
C PHE A 41 -10.84 -7.14 -15.25
N VAL A 42 -11.65 -6.11 -15.49
CA VAL A 42 -11.80 -5.48 -16.81
C VAL A 42 -11.28 -4.05 -16.73
N LYS A 43 -10.33 -3.68 -17.60
CA LYS A 43 -9.81 -2.31 -17.73
C LYS A 43 -10.82 -1.41 -18.46
N GLU A 44 -11.96 -1.19 -17.84
CA GLU A 44 -13.01 -0.32 -18.34
C GLU A 44 -12.69 1.15 -18.06
N ILE A 45 -12.65 1.97 -19.10
CA ILE A 45 -12.41 3.42 -18.98
C ILE A 45 -13.72 4.07 -18.54
N ARG A 46 -13.77 4.49 -17.27
CA ARG A 46 -14.93 5.15 -16.66
C ARG A 46 -14.77 6.66 -16.64
N THR A 47 -15.89 7.36 -16.77
CA THR A 47 -15.93 8.82 -16.59
C THR A 47 -15.60 9.22 -15.15
N PRO A 48 -15.10 10.45 -14.89
CA PRO A 48 -14.80 10.92 -13.54
C PRO A 48 -15.96 10.73 -12.55
N ASN A 49 -17.18 11.10 -12.94
CA ASN A 49 -18.37 10.97 -12.09
C ASN A 49 -18.70 9.51 -11.74
N GLN A 50 -18.52 8.58 -12.67
CA GLN A 50 -18.74 7.16 -12.40
C GLN A 50 -17.72 6.61 -11.41
N ARG A 51 -16.44 6.98 -11.57
CA ARG A 51 -15.36 6.56 -10.65
C ARG A 51 -15.60 7.07 -9.24
N HIS A 52 -15.90 8.37 -9.12
CA HIS A 52 -16.22 9.00 -7.84
C HIS A 52 -17.41 8.32 -7.14
N ARG A 53 -18.49 8.06 -7.90
CA ARG A 53 -19.67 7.37 -7.37
C ARG A 53 -19.37 5.94 -6.93
N LEU A 54 -18.55 5.19 -7.69
CA LEU A 54 -18.16 3.82 -7.35
C LEU A 54 -17.39 3.75 -6.03
N ILE A 55 -16.37 4.59 -5.87
CA ILE A 55 -15.54 4.64 -4.67
C ILE A 55 -16.35 5.12 -3.45
N THR A 56 -17.12 6.21 -3.61
CA THR A 56 -17.91 6.79 -2.51
C THR A 56 -18.97 5.80 -1.99
N ASN A 57 -19.51 4.94 -2.85
CA ASN A 57 -20.48 3.92 -2.45
C ASN A 57 -19.84 2.68 -1.81
N ASN A 58 -18.51 2.53 -1.87
CA ASN A 58 -17.80 1.37 -1.34
C ASN A 58 -16.46 1.77 -0.69
N PRO A 59 -16.47 2.37 0.52
CA PRO A 59 -15.24 2.78 1.20
C PRO A 59 -14.33 1.59 1.58
N VAL A 60 -14.90 0.38 1.68
CA VAL A 60 -14.11 -0.85 1.91
C VAL A 60 -13.18 -1.14 0.73
N ALA A 61 -13.57 -0.77 -0.49
CA ALA A 61 -12.70 -0.90 -1.66
C ALA A 61 -11.43 -0.06 -1.53
N SER A 62 -11.54 1.18 -1.02
CA SER A 62 -10.38 2.05 -0.77
C SER A 62 -9.45 1.45 0.27
N ALA A 63 -9.99 0.88 1.36
CA ALA A 63 -9.18 0.20 2.38
C ALA A 63 -8.47 -1.05 1.82
N ARG A 64 -9.17 -1.88 1.03
CA ARG A 64 -8.57 -3.04 0.35
C ARG A 64 -7.48 -2.64 -0.63
N PHE A 65 -7.71 -1.56 -1.38
CA PHE A 65 -6.71 -1.02 -2.29
C PHE A 65 -5.48 -0.51 -1.55
N PHE A 66 -5.66 0.27 -0.48
CA PHE A 66 -4.55 0.74 0.35
C PHE A 66 -3.74 -0.44 0.89
N HIS A 67 -4.41 -1.44 1.48
CA HIS A 67 -3.75 -2.64 1.96
C HIS A 67 -2.98 -3.36 0.85
N PHE A 68 -3.57 -3.53 -0.33
CA PHE A 68 -2.91 -4.13 -1.48
C PHE A 68 -1.62 -3.37 -1.87
N VAL A 69 -1.67 -2.04 -1.93
CA VAL A 69 -0.51 -1.20 -2.27
C VAL A 69 0.60 -1.36 -1.24
N VAL A 70 0.27 -1.33 0.06
CA VAL A 70 1.26 -1.52 1.14
C VAL A 70 1.91 -2.90 1.04
N GLN A 71 1.11 -3.97 0.86
CA GLN A 71 1.62 -5.33 0.74
C GLN A 71 2.50 -5.49 -0.51
N ALA A 72 2.09 -4.92 -1.65
CA ALA A 72 2.88 -4.94 -2.86
C ALA A 72 4.21 -4.20 -2.69
N PHE A 73 4.22 -3.07 -1.97
CA PHE A 73 5.43 -2.33 -1.67
C PHE A 73 6.40 -3.13 -0.78
N LEU A 74 5.91 -3.69 0.33
CA LEU A 74 6.71 -4.51 1.24
C LEU A 74 7.30 -5.73 0.51
N LYS A 75 6.49 -6.41 -0.31
CA LYS A 75 6.91 -7.61 -1.03
C LYS A 75 7.86 -7.34 -2.19
N HIS A 76 7.57 -6.34 -3.02
CA HIS A 76 8.28 -6.17 -4.30
C HIS A 76 9.37 -5.10 -4.25
N VAL A 77 9.21 -4.06 -3.44
CA VAL A 77 10.19 -2.97 -3.34
C VAL A 77 11.16 -3.23 -2.21
N LEU A 78 10.65 -3.55 -1.01
CA LEU A 78 11.50 -3.85 0.16
C LEU A 78 11.95 -5.31 0.23
N LYS A 79 11.23 -6.20 -0.45
CA LYS A 79 11.46 -7.65 -0.43
C LYS A 79 11.57 -8.23 0.98
N VAL A 80 10.69 -7.79 1.88
CA VAL A 80 10.77 -8.13 3.33
C VAL A 80 10.74 -9.63 3.62
N ASP A 81 10.10 -10.42 2.75
CA ASP A 81 9.99 -11.88 2.88
C ASP A 81 11.01 -12.64 2.01
N SER A 82 11.92 -11.95 1.32
CA SER A 82 12.94 -12.61 0.49
C SER A 82 14.18 -12.95 1.31
N GLU A 83 14.58 -14.22 1.28
CA GLU A 83 15.83 -14.68 1.90
C GLU A 83 17.05 -14.52 0.99
N THR A 84 16.83 -14.39 -0.33
CA THR A 84 17.88 -14.41 -1.34
C THR A 84 18.16 -13.07 -1.99
N ASP A 85 17.14 -12.20 -2.04
CA ASP A 85 17.24 -10.94 -2.78
C ASP A 85 17.07 -9.74 -1.85
N ASP A 86 17.92 -8.74 -2.08
CA ASP A 86 17.77 -7.44 -1.46
C ASP A 86 16.65 -6.60 -2.09
N GLY A 87 16.02 -5.79 -1.26
CA GLY A 87 15.12 -4.73 -1.69
C GLY A 87 15.88 -3.56 -2.32
N LEU A 88 15.14 -2.53 -2.73
CA LEU A 88 15.69 -1.35 -3.41
C LEU A 88 16.82 -0.66 -2.63
N TRP A 89 16.80 -0.73 -1.30
CA TRP A 89 17.78 -0.12 -0.40
C TRP A 89 18.66 -1.14 0.34
N GLY A 90 18.74 -2.38 -0.15
CA GLY A 90 19.41 -3.48 0.54
C GLY A 90 18.46 -4.34 1.37
N GLN A 91 19.04 -5.19 2.23
CA GLN A 91 18.28 -6.08 3.10
C GLN A 91 17.44 -5.31 4.14
N THR A 92 16.13 -5.55 4.15
CA THR A 92 15.23 -4.95 5.15
C THR A 92 15.39 -5.63 6.50
N LYS A 93 16.04 -4.96 7.47
CA LYS A 93 16.20 -5.48 8.85
C LYS A 93 14.95 -5.38 9.71
N GLY A 94 14.03 -4.50 9.34
CA GLY A 94 12.76 -4.29 10.04
C GLY A 94 11.99 -3.13 9.43
N TYR A 95 10.68 -3.11 9.67
CA TYR A 95 9.79 -2.03 9.24
C TYR A 95 8.73 -1.78 10.30
N TYR A 96 8.18 -0.57 10.30
CA TYR A 96 7.03 -0.18 11.12
C TYR A 96 6.06 0.58 10.24
N GLY A 97 4.79 0.21 10.28
CA GLY A 97 3.73 0.82 9.47
C GLY A 97 2.60 1.34 10.37
N THR A 98 2.11 2.53 10.05
CA THR A 98 0.90 3.10 10.67
C THR A 98 -0.03 3.67 9.60
N VAL A 99 -1.31 3.79 9.94
CA VAL A 99 -2.34 4.42 9.12
C VAL A 99 -3.00 5.50 9.98
N GLU A 100 -3.22 6.67 9.40
CA GLU A 100 -3.99 7.77 10.01
C GLU A 100 -5.43 7.78 9.50
#